data_AF-X1AL61-F1
#
_entry.id   AF-X1AL61-F1
#
_cell.length_a   1.000
_cell.length_b   1.000
_cell.length_c   1.000
_cell.angle_alpha   90.00
_cell.angle_beta   90.00
_cell.angle_gamma   90.00
#
_symmetry.space_group_name_H-M   'P 1'
#
loop_
_entity.id
_entity.type
_entity.pdbx_description
1 polymer ?
#
loop_
_entity_poly.entity_id
_entity_poly.type
_entity_poly.pdbx_seq_one_letter_code
_entity_poly.pdbx_strand_id
1 'polypeptide(L)'
;MDAKQKVMSLLGTAVLDMKTSAKVVAYTVPAGKTAMIMAYVIHSPTASLAGGTDYDLGSGANADTWLQAVNLAAMTATDDYIVITDTTKYTIEAAAAEIGLKPITGSTLAANATVEIWGREI
;
A
#
# COMPACT_ATOMS: atom_id res chain seq x y z
N MET A 1 1.80 -16.99 20.18
CA MET A 1 0.76 -16.47 19.26
C MET A 1 -0.16 -17.60 18.87
N ASP A 2 -1.46 -17.42 19.04
CA ASP A 2 -2.50 -18.41 18.71
C ASP A 2 -2.66 -18.52 17.17
N ALA A 3 -3.11 -19.66 16.66
CA ALA A 3 -3.30 -19.91 15.23
C ALA A 3 -4.15 -18.85 14.50
N LYS A 4 -5.03 -18.13 15.20
CA LYS A 4 -5.80 -17.00 14.67
C LYS A 4 -4.94 -15.79 14.32
N GLN A 5 -3.80 -15.60 14.98
CA GLN A 5 -2.84 -14.52 14.67
C GLN A 5 -1.90 -14.86 13.50
N LYS A 6 -1.95 -16.08 12.95
CA LYS A 6 -1.06 -16.52 11.85
C LYS A 6 -1.58 -16.25 10.44
N VAL A 7 -2.79 -15.69 10.29
CA VAL A 7 -3.39 -15.53 8.94
C VAL A 7 -2.92 -14.25 8.26
N MET A 8 -2.66 -13.18 9.02
CA MET A 8 -2.25 -11.88 8.51
C MET A 8 -1.18 -11.27 9.40
N SER A 9 -0.07 -10.85 8.80
CA SER A 9 1.06 -10.17 9.44
C SER A 9 1.44 -8.92 8.65
N LEU A 10 2.06 -7.96 9.33
CA LEU A 10 2.73 -6.84 8.68
C LEU A 10 3.90 -7.41 7.86
N LEU A 11 3.87 -7.20 6.54
CA LEU A 11 4.93 -7.61 5.62
C LEU A 11 6.00 -6.52 5.50
N GLY A 12 5.59 -5.26 5.45
CA GLY A 12 6.51 -4.13 5.33
C GLY A 12 5.85 -2.79 5.56
N THR A 13 6.68 -1.78 5.80
CA THR A 13 6.28 -0.39 6.05
C THR A 13 7.22 0.56 5.32
N ALA A 14 6.68 1.65 4.79
CA ALA A 14 7.45 2.74 4.23
C ALA A 14 6.73 4.08 4.44
N VAL A 15 7.52 5.16 4.48
CA VAL A 15 6.98 6.52 4.39
C VAL A 15 7.04 6.94 2.93
N LEU A 16 5.88 7.28 2.37
CA LEU A 16 5.73 7.63 0.97
C LEU A 16 5.43 9.10 0.80
N ASP A 17 6.03 9.71 -0.21
CA ASP A 17 5.56 10.96 -0.78
C ASP A 17 4.24 10.69 -1.53
N MET A 18 3.16 11.27 -1.02
CA MET A 18 1.81 11.08 -1.54
C MET A 18 1.46 12.06 -2.66
N LYS A 19 2.43 12.86 -3.13
CA LYS A 19 2.24 13.82 -4.23
C LYS A 19 2.95 13.40 -5.50
N THR A 20 4.17 12.87 -5.40
CA THR A 20 4.99 12.56 -6.59
C THR A 20 4.66 11.19 -7.18
N SER A 21 4.75 11.05 -8.51
CA SER A 21 4.32 9.83 -9.21
C SER A 21 5.35 8.69 -9.22
N ALA A 22 6.36 8.72 -8.35
CA ALA A 22 7.31 7.62 -8.24
C ALA A 22 6.69 6.49 -7.40
N LYS A 23 6.80 5.24 -7.87
CA LYS A 23 6.51 4.09 -7.02
C LYS A 23 7.51 4.06 -5.87
N VAL A 24 7.03 3.80 -4.67
CA VAL A 24 7.87 3.49 -3.52
C VAL A 24 7.57 2.08 -3.06
N VAL A 25 8.62 1.29 -2.90
CA VAL A 25 8.55 -0.10 -2.44
C VAL A 25 8.54 -0.11 -0.92
N ALA A 26 7.52 -0.74 -0.33
CA ALA A 26 7.45 -0.93 1.13
C ALA A 26 7.76 -2.36 1.55
N TYR A 27 7.71 -3.31 0.61
CA TYR A 27 8.03 -4.71 0.86
C TYR A 27 8.55 -5.38 -0.41
N THR A 28 9.57 -6.23 -0.29
CA THR A 28 10.04 -7.08 -1.38
C THR A 28 9.88 -8.53 -0.93
N VAL A 29 9.18 -9.35 -1.73
CA VAL A 29 8.99 -10.77 -1.42
C VAL A 29 10.36 -11.47 -1.35
N PRO A 30 10.72 -12.12 -0.22
CA PRO A 30 12.01 -12.78 -0.09
C PRO A 30 12.26 -13.87 -1.14
N ALA A 31 13.53 -14.14 -1.42
CA ALA A 31 13.91 -15.24 -2.30
C ALA A 31 13.39 -16.58 -1.78
N GLY A 32 12.84 -17.41 -2.68
CA GLY A 32 12.27 -18.71 -2.34
C GLY A 32 10.93 -18.66 -1.60
N LYS A 33 10.31 -17.47 -1.49
CA LYS A 33 8.99 -17.26 -0.91
C LYS A 33 8.02 -16.74 -1.96
N THR A 34 6.74 -16.85 -1.61
CA THR A 34 5.65 -16.14 -2.27
C THR A 34 4.87 -15.33 -1.25
N ALA A 35 4.05 -14.37 -1.67
CA ALA A 35 3.23 -13.58 -0.75
C ALA A 35 1.80 -13.38 -1.26
N MET A 36 0.85 -13.39 -0.32
CA MET A 36 -0.51 -12.92 -0.54
C MET A 36 -0.68 -11.56 0.12
N ILE A 37 -1.06 -10.55 -0.66
CA ILE A 37 -1.41 -9.23 -0.14
C ILE A 37 -2.88 -9.22 0.23
N MET A 38 -3.19 -8.75 1.44
CA MET A 38 -4.54 -8.79 2.00
C MET A 38 -5.09 -7.41 2.34
N ALA A 39 -4.22 -6.49 2.77
CA ALA A 39 -4.63 -5.12 3.05
C ALA A 39 -3.46 -4.13 2.91
N TYR A 40 -3.82 -2.87 2.68
CA TYR A 40 -2.95 -1.73 2.92
C TYR A 40 -3.52 -0.92 4.08
N VAL A 41 -2.66 -0.42 4.95
CA VAL A 41 -3.01 0.63 5.89
C VAL A 41 -2.22 1.86 5.53
N ILE A 42 -2.92 2.98 5.30
CA ILE A 42 -2.28 4.27 5.06
C ILE A 42 -2.68 5.17 6.20
N HIS A 43 -1.69 5.77 6.88
CA HIS A 43 -1.96 6.55 8.08
C HIS A 43 -0.93 7.65 8.32
N SER A 44 -1.28 8.54 9.23
CA SER A 44 -0.41 9.61 9.72
C SER A 44 0.14 10.48 8.59
N PRO A 45 -0.70 11.01 7.69
CA PRO A 45 -0.21 11.89 6.65
C PRO A 45 0.34 13.18 7.27
N THR A 46 1.41 13.75 6.71
CA THR A 46 2.03 14.97 7.24
C THR A 46 1.26 16.24 6.88
N ALA A 47 0.33 16.15 5.93
CA ALA A 47 -0.59 17.20 5.49
C ALA A 47 -1.82 16.56 4.81
N SER A 48 -2.82 17.38 4.46
CA SER A 48 -4.01 16.91 3.74
C SER A 48 -3.67 16.23 2.41
N LEU A 49 -4.27 15.06 2.17
CA LEU A 49 -4.18 14.32 0.91
C LEU A 49 -5.23 14.74 -0.12
N ALA A 50 -5.94 15.85 0.11
CA ALA A 50 -6.96 16.37 -0.80
C ALA A 50 -6.45 16.50 -2.25
N GLY A 51 -7.29 16.11 -3.20
CA GLY A 51 -6.94 15.97 -4.63
C GLY A 51 -6.31 14.63 -5.01
N GLY A 52 -5.88 13.83 -4.03
CA GLY A 52 -5.37 12.47 -4.24
C GLY A 52 -6.48 11.48 -4.55
N THR A 53 -6.97 11.47 -5.78
CA THR A 53 -8.06 10.59 -6.21
C THR A 53 -7.59 9.29 -6.86
N ASP A 54 -6.30 9.15 -7.09
CA ASP A 54 -5.74 8.03 -7.85
C ASP A 54 -4.35 7.65 -7.31
N TYR A 55 -4.32 6.54 -6.57
CA TYR A 55 -3.15 5.83 -6.11
C TYR A 55 -3.27 4.35 -6.47
N ASP A 56 -2.21 3.81 -7.05
CA ASP A 56 -2.12 2.40 -7.40
C ASP A 56 -1.34 1.65 -6.30
N LEU A 57 -1.86 0.48 -5.93
CA LEU A 57 -1.35 -0.43 -4.91
C LEU A 57 -1.00 -1.80 -5.50
N GLY A 58 0.18 -2.31 -5.18
CA GLY A 58 0.60 -3.64 -5.61
C GLY A 58 2.04 -3.71 -6.10
N SER A 59 2.29 -4.69 -6.96
CA SER A 59 3.58 -4.97 -7.58
C SER A 59 3.66 -4.39 -9.01
N GLY A 60 4.73 -4.71 -9.73
CA GLY A 60 4.99 -4.13 -11.05
C GLY A 60 5.52 -2.70 -11.00
N ALA A 61 5.81 -2.12 -12.17
CA ALA A 61 6.42 -0.79 -12.26
C ALA A 61 5.50 0.34 -11.79
N ASN A 62 4.18 0.14 -11.92
CA ASN A 62 3.17 1.13 -11.53
C ASN A 62 2.52 0.84 -10.19
N ALA A 63 2.85 -0.27 -9.52
CA ALA A 63 2.12 -0.75 -8.35
C ALA A 63 0.63 -1.00 -8.67
N ASP A 64 0.27 -1.58 -9.81
CA ASP A 64 -1.12 -1.65 -10.31
C ASP A 64 -1.72 -3.06 -10.29
N THR A 65 -1.03 -4.04 -9.68
CA THR A 65 -1.45 -5.44 -9.72
C THR A 65 -2.49 -5.84 -8.68
N TRP A 66 -2.66 -5.04 -7.61
CA TRP A 66 -3.63 -5.32 -6.55
C TRP A 66 -4.83 -4.38 -6.63
N LEU A 67 -4.66 -3.07 -6.43
CA LEU A 67 -5.78 -2.14 -6.52
C LEU A 67 -5.36 -0.87 -7.24
N GLN A 68 -6.23 -0.31 -8.06
CA GLN A 68 -5.97 0.88 -8.86
C GLN A 68 -6.99 1.96 -8.54
N ALA A 69 -6.65 3.22 -8.87
CA ALA A 69 -7.55 4.36 -8.68
C ALA A 69 -8.10 4.48 -7.25
N VAL A 70 -7.26 4.18 -6.25
CA VAL A 70 -7.64 4.33 -4.84
C VAL A 70 -7.75 5.82 -4.53
N ASN A 71 -8.89 6.22 -3.98
CA ASN A 71 -9.14 7.60 -3.62
C ASN A 71 -8.83 7.84 -2.13
N LEU A 72 -7.84 8.68 -1.86
CA LEU A 72 -7.42 9.09 -0.51
C LEU A 72 -7.73 10.56 -0.22
N ALA A 73 -8.44 11.26 -1.11
CA ALA A 73 -8.68 12.70 -1.00
C ALA A 73 -9.46 13.11 0.27
N ALA A 74 -10.14 12.17 0.92
CA ALA A 74 -10.85 12.38 2.17
C ALA A 74 -9.93 12.38 3.42
N MET A 75 -8.68 11.89 3.30
CA MET A 75 -7.69 11.94 4.37
C MET A 75 -7.12 13.36 4.47
N THR A 76 -7.77 14.22 5.25
CA THR A 76 -7.47 15.65 5.31
C THR A 76 -6.82 16.08 6.62
N ALA A 77 -6.85 15.23 7.64
CA ALA A 77 -6.21 15.42 8.94
C ALA A 77 -4.96 14.56 9.10
N THR A 78 -4.03 14.98 9.97
CA THR A 78 -2.73 14.32 10.14
C THR A 78 -2.78 13.06 11.01
N ASP A 79 -3.90 12.80 11.66
CA ASP A 79 -4.21 11.60 12.43
C ASP A 79 -5.18 10.67 11.70
N ASP A 80 -5.53 10.98 10.45
CA ASP A 80 -6.33 10.10 9.61
C ASP A 80 -5.60 8.80 9.33
N TYR A 81 -6.38 7.73 9.26
CA TYR A 81 -5.95 6.43 8.76
C TYR A 81 -7.05 5.82 7.91
N ILE A 82 -6.66 4.96 6.99
CA ILE A 82 -7.59 4.14 6.20
C ILE A 82 -7.03 2.73 6.08
N VAL A 83 -7.94 1.75 6.21
CA VAL A 83 -7.65 0.35 5.93
C VAL A 83 -8.29 0.02 4.60
N ILE A 84 -7.47 -0.38 3.64
CA ILE A 84 -7.89 -0.72 2.29
C ILE A 84 -7.84 -2.24 2.18
N THR A 85 -8.98 -2.82 1.85
CA THR A 85 -9.18 -4.24 1.60
C THR A 85 -9.95 -4.41 0.32
N ASP A 86 -9.83 -5.56 -0.33
CA ASP A 86 -10.64 -5.86 -1.48
C ASP A 86 -11.14 -7.31 -1.49
N THR A 87 -12.16 -7.59 -2.29
CA THR A 87 -12.79 -8.91 -2.46
C THR A 87 -12.52 -9.54 -3.83
N THR A 88 -11.79 -8.86 -4.71
CA THR A 88 -11.40 -9.37 -6.03
C THR A 88 -10.42 -10.53 -5.91
N LYS A 89 -10.38 -11.38 -6.95
CA LYS A 89 -9.40 -12.47 -7.06
C LYS A 89 -8.05 -11.92 -7.52
N TYR A 90 -6.99 -12.22 -6.77
CA TYR A 90 -5.62 -11.88 -7.12
C TYR A 90 -4.73 -13.10 -7.35
N THR A 91 -3.62 -12.87 -8.05
CA THR A 91 -2.54 -13.84 -8.19
C THR A 91 -1.54 -13.67 -7.04
N ILE A 92 -0.94 -14.78 -6.58
CA ILE A 92 0.10 -14.76 -5.56
C ILE A 92 1.33 -14.02 -6.10
N GLU A 93 1.93 -13.15 -5.28
CA GLU A 93 3.15 -12.43 -5.62
C GLU A 93 4.36 -13.37 -5.57
N ALA A 94 5.15 -13.37 -6.64
CA ALA A 94 6.33 -14.20 -6.76
C ALA A 94 7.52 -13.64 -5.96
N ALA A 95 8.55 -14.47 -5.76
CA ALA A 95 9.81 -14.02 -5.19
C ALA A 95 10.38 -12.81 -5.94
N ALA A 96 11.01 -11.89 -5.20
CA ALA A 96 11.54 -10.61 -5.68
C ALA A 96 10.48 -9.63 -6.22
N ALA A 97 9.18 -9.94 -6.15
CA ALA A 97 8.16 -8.94 -6.41
C ALA A 97 8.29 -7.79 -5.40
N GLU A 98 8.45 -6.59 -5.92
CA GLU A 98 8.48 -5.36 -5.14
C GLU A 98 7.07 -4.83 -5.01
N ILE A 99 6.55 -4.80 -3.79
CA ILE A 99 5.20 -4.38 -3.46
C ILE A 99 5.26 -2.98 -2.86
N GLY A 100 4.35 -2.11 -3.31
CA GLY A 100 4.36 -0.72 -2.92
C GLY A 100 3.12 0.04 -3.33
N LEU A 101 3.26 1.36 -3.31
CA LEU A 101 2.23 2.29 -3.74
C LEU A 101 2.85 3.30 -4.70
N LYS A 102 2.07 3.73 -5.69
CA LYS A 102 2.44 4.80 -6.61
C LYS A 102 1.30 5.81 -6.71
N PRO A 103 1.55 7.09 -6.39
CA PRO A 103 0.61 8.15 -6.73
C PRO A 103 0.50 8.28 -8.25
N ILE A 104 -0.72 8.26 -8.79
CA ILE A 104 -0.95 8.53 -10.22
C ILE A 104 -1.34 9.99 -10.39
N THR A 105 -2.37 10.42 -9.65
CA THR A 105 -2.70 11.85 -9.52
C THR A 105 -1.94 12.48 -8.35
N GLY A 106 -1.89 11.76 -7.21
CA GLY A 106 -1.30 12.28 -5.98
C GLY A 106 -2.07 13.44 -5.34
N SER A 107 -1.70 13.76 -4.12
CA SER A 107 -2.26 14.88 -3.36
C SER A 107 -1.85 16.25 -3.92
N THR A 108 -2.69 17.27 -3.65
CA THR A 108 -2.44 18.63 -4.13
C THR A 108 -1.24 19.27 -3.42
N LEU A 109 -1.16 19.08 -2.10
CA LEU A 109 -0.08 19.57 -1.25
C LEU A 109 1.02 18.52 -1.14
N ALA A 110 2.25 18.96 -0.82
CA ALA A 110 3.29 18.01 -0.47
C ALA A 110 2.91 17.36 0.86
N ALA A 111 2.69 16.06 0.83
CA ALA A 111 2.32 15.26 2.00
C ALA A 111 3.05 13.93 1.92
N ASN A 112 3.61 13.49 3.05
CA ASN A 112 4.04 12.11 3.19
C ASN A 112 3.00 11.34 4.00
N ALA A 113 2.88 10.02 3.82
CA ALA A 113 2.08 9.16 4.69
C ALA A 113 2.82 7.84 4.96
N THR A 114 2.53 7.21 6.09
CA THR A 114 3.02 5.86 6.36
C THR A 114 2.12 4.86 5.66
N VAL A 115 2.72 3.95 4.92
CA VAL A 115 2.04 2.86 4.22
C VAL A 115 2.52 1.54 4.80
N GLU A 116 1.58 0.74 5.26
CA GLU A 116 1.81 -0.61 5.76
C GLU A 116 1.17 -1.62 4.82
N ILE A 117 1.91 -2.66 4.48
CA ILE A 117 1.44 -3.77 3.65
C ILE A 117 1.21 -4.97 4.56
N TRP A 118 -0.03 -5.46 4.57
CA TRP A 118 -0.45 -6.58 5.40
C TRP A 118 -0.84 -7.78 4.54
N GLY A 119 -0.43 -8.96 4.98
CA GLY A 119 -0.63 -10.19 4.23
C GLY A 119 0.06 -11.37 4.87
N ARG A 120 0.42 -12.38 4.06
CA ARG A 120 1.23 -13.50 4.54
C ARG A 120 2.21 -13.97 3.48
N GLU A 121 3.39 -14.37 3.94
CA GLU A 121 4.31 -15.19 3.15
C GLU A 121 3.83 -16.64 3.09
N ILE A 122 4.10 -17.30 1.97
CA ILE A 122 3.78 -18.71 1.70
C ILE A 122 5.03 -19.39 1.13
#